data_AF-A0A6P1ZYD3-F1
#
_entry.id   AF-A0A6P1ZYD3-F1
#
_cell.length_a   1.000
_cell.length_b   1.000
_cell.length_c   1.000
_cell.angle_alpha   90.00
_cell.angle_beta   90.00
_cell.angle_gamma   90.00
#
_symmetry.space_group_name_H-M   'P 1'
#
loop_
_entity.id
_entity.type
_entity.pdbx_description
1 polymer ?
#
loop_
_entity_poly.entity_id
_entity_poly.type
_entity_poly.pdbx_seq_one_letter_code
_entity_poly.pdbx_strand_id
1 'polypeptide(L)'
;MSRLIYEKSVSYKGYLIIPFVFGKADNYEIYSYKLLSEIGRGSKFHKAENPAEIYGNSINNIVDIAKEHIDQNSEFVNQGDSFKSRYVYGNNLIIVFQEGDKYFYDHYPPELLNNIAAPKLFKSEYECLNWIQQGLSGQYMRQRAS
;
A
#
# COMPACT_ATOMS: atom_id res chain seq x y z
N MET A 1 -8.70 12.66 -8.16
CA MET A 1 -7.96 11.40 -7.96
C MET A 1 -8.77 10.52 -7.02
N SER A 2 -8.97 9.27 -7.38
CA SER A 2 -9.61 8.29 -6.52
C SER A 2 -8.65 7.81 -5.43
N ARG A 3 -9.23 7.37 -4.32
CA ARG A 3 -8.50 6.79 -3.18
C ARG A 3 -7.91 5.42 -3.55
N LEU A 4 -6.71 5.14 -3.04
CA LEU A 4 -6.10 3.81 -3.00
C LEU A 4 -6.84 2.92 -1.99
N ILE A 5 -7.28 1.75 -2.43
CA ILE A 5 -8.14 0.83 -1.67
C ILE A 5 -7.25 -0.16 -0.90
N TYR A 6 -6.54 0.35 0.10
CA TYR A 6 -5.56 -0.42 0.87
C TYR A 6 -6.15 -1.65 1.59
N GLU A 7 -7.42 -1.60 1.98
CA GLU A 7 -8.13 -2.72 2.61
C GLU A 7 -8.35 -3.91 1.66
N LYS A 8 -8.16 -3.70 0.35
CA LYS A 8 -8.19 -4.74 -0.68
C LYS A 8 -6.81 -5.01 -1.28
N SER A 9 -5.74 -4.53 -0.65
CA SER A 9 -4.37 -4.78 -1.12
C SER A 9 -3.94 -6.23 -0.90
N VAL A 10 -3.19 -6.76 -1.87
CA VAL A 10 -2.73 -8.15 -1.88
C VAL A 10 -1.22 -8.18 -2.02
N SER A 11 -0.54 -8.88 -1.09
CA SER A 11 0.88 -9.16 -1.21
C SER A 11 1.09 -10.34 -2.16
N TYR A 12 2.01 -10.18 -3.12
CA TYR A 12 2.33 -11.18 -4.12
C TYR A 12 3.78 -11.03 -4.61
N LYS A 13 4.59 -12.07 -4.43
CA LYS A 13 5.96 -12.17 -4.97
C LYS A 13 6.90 -10.99 -4.65
N GLY A 14 6.78 -10.40 -3.45
CA GLY A 14 7.57 -9.21 -3.05
C GLY A 14 6.97 -7.87 -3.47
N TYR A 15 5.73 -7.86 -3.97
CA TYR A 15 4.97 -6.67 -4.33
C TYR A 15 3.66 -6.57 -3.54
N LEU A 16 3.28 -5.37 -3.14
CA LEU A 16 1.94 -5.07 -2.67
C LEU A 16 1.13 -4.50 -3.85
N ILE A 17 0.12 -5.26 -4.28
CA ILE A 17 -0.85 -4.85 -5.29
C ILE A 17 -1.92 -4.01 -4.60
N ILE A 18 -2.08 -2.76 -5.04
CA ILE A 18 -2.95 -1.77 -4.41
C ILE A 18 -4.00 -1.31 -5.43
N PRO A 19 -5.23 -1.84 -5.38
CA PRO A 19 -6.28 -1.48 -6.32
C PRO A 19 -6.82 -0.06 -6.05
N PHE A 20 -7.32 0.58 -7.11
CA PHE A 20 -8.05 1.85 -7.02
C PHE A 20 -9.05 1.99 -8.17
N VAL A 21 -10.04 2.87 -8.01
CA VAL A 21 -11.03 3.16 -9.07
C VAL A 21 -10.41 4.15 -10.05
N PHE A 22 -10.03 3.74 -11.25
CA PHE A 22 -9.49 4.65 -12.26
C PHE A 22 -10.56 5.64 -12.77
N GLY A 23 -11.77 5.14 -13.01
CA GLY A 23 -12.86 5.94 -13.55
C GLY A 23 -14.21 5.24 -13.42
N LYS A 24 -15.24 5.88 -13.95
CA LYS A 24 -16.60 5.32 -14.03
C LYS A 24 -17.12 5.46 -15.46
N ALA A 25 -17.73 4.40 -15.97
CA ALA A 25 -18.46 4.40 -17.23
C ALA A 25 -19.88 3.92 -16.93
N ASP A 26 -20.87 4.77 -17.23
CA ASP A 26 -22.26 4.60 -16.77
C ASP A 26 -22.34 4.33 -15.25
N ASN A 27 -22.81 3.14 -14.86
CA ASN A 27 -22.93 2.69 -13.48
C ASN A 27 -21.82 1.73 -13.05
N TYR A 28 -20.77 1.54 -13.88
CA TYR A 28 -19.69 0.60 -13.61
C TYR A 28 -18.41 1.33 -13.22
N GLU A 29 -17.74 0.82 -12.18
CA GLU A 29 -16.41 1.26 -11.79
C GLU A 29 -15.35 0.56 -12.64
N ILE A 30 -14.40 1.34 -13.16
CA ILE A 30 -13.23 0.86 -13.86
C ILE A 30 -12.08 0.86 -12.87
N TYR A 31 -11.45 -0.28 -12.66
CA TYR A 31 -10.37 -0.46 -11.70
C TYR A 31 -9.00 -0.45 -12.37
N SER A 32 -8.03 0.07 -11.64
CA SER A 32 -6.61 -0.01 -11.94
C SER A 32 -5.85 -0.35 -10.65
N TYR A 33 -4.52 -0.44 -10.72
CA TYR A 33 -3.69 -0.80 -9.59
C TYR A 33 -2.37 -0.02 -9.57
N LYS A 34 -1.81 0.10 -8.36
CA LYS A 34 -0.42 0.50 -8.15
C LYS A 34 0.34 -0.65 -7.52
N LEU A 35 1.65 -0.68 -7.76
CA LEU A 35 2.56 -1.64 -7.11
C LEU A 35 3.46 -0.91 -6.12
N LEU A 36 3.63 -1.50 -4.93
CA LEU A 36 4.70 -1.15 -4.01
C LEU A 36 5.65 -2.33 -3.90
N SER A 37 6.91 -2.14 -4.28
CA SER A 37 7.94 -3.20 -4.21
C SER A 37 8.65 -3.19 -2.86
N GLU A 38 8.91 -4.37 -2.28
CA GLU A 38 9.64 -4.50 -1.01
C GLU A 38 11.10 -4.01 -1.11
N ILE A 39 11.75 -4.20 -2.27
CA ILE A 39 13.12 -3.72 -2.51
C ILE A 39 13.19 -2.22 -2.90
N GLY A 40 12.09 -1.48 -2.70
CA GLY A 40 12.07 -0.04 -2.97
C GLY A 40 12.43 0.29 -4.42
N ARG A 41 13.19 1.37 -4.60
CA ARG A 41 13.69 1.85 -5.91
C ARG A 41 14.56 0.83 -6.67
N GLY A 42 14.96 -0.28 -6.05
CA GLY A 42 15.65 -1.38 -6.75
C GLY A 42 14.76 -2.12 -7.75
N SER A 43 13.45 -1.88 -7.74
CA SER A 43 12.50 -2.46 -8.69
C SER A 43 11.88 -1.38 -9.57
N LYS A 44 11.83 -1.62 -10.89
CA LYS A 44 11.13 -0.73 -11.85
C LYS A 44 9.63 -0.58 -11.56
N PHE A 45 9.05 -1.52 -10.81
CA PHE A 45 7.64 -1.51 -10.44
C PHE A 45 7.36 -0.82 -9.10
N HIS A 46 8.38 -0.30 -8.41
CA HIS A 46 8.15 0.41 -7.15
C HIS A 46 7.40 1.73 -7.40
N LYS A 47 6.19 1.82 -6.84
CA LYS A 47 5.23 2.92 -7.01
C LYS A 47 4.70 3.08 -8.44
N ALA A 48 4.90 2.08 -9.29
CA ALA A 48 4.35 2.09 -10.64
C ALA A 48 2.82 2.06 -10.61
N GLU A 49 2.20 2.86 -11.46
CA GLU A 49 0.75 2.86 -11.69
C GLU A 49 0.46 2.14 -13.00
N ASN A 50 -0.39 1.11 -12.92
CA ASN A 50 -0.82 0.28 -14.05
C ASN A 50 0.29 -0.13 -15.03
N PRO A 51 1.37 -0.79 -14.59
CA PRO A 51 2.46 -1.17 -15.48
C PRO A 51 2.06 -2.16 -16.59
N ALA A 52 0.91 -2.84 -16.46
CA ALA A 52 0.33 -3.66 -17.53
C ALA A 52 -0.47 -2.86 -18.57
N GLU A 53 -0.83 -1.60 -18.28
CA GLU A 53 -1.73 -0.77 -19.10
C GLU A 53 -3.12 -1.39 -19.34
N ILE A 54 -3.57 -2.28 -18.44
CA ILE A 54 -4.85 -2.98 -18.52
C ILE A 54 -5.74 -2.56 -17.35
N TYR A 55 -7.02 -2.34 -17.64
CA TYR A 55 -8.03 -1.99 -16.66
C TYR A 55 -8.95 -3.17 -16.35
N GLY A 56 -9.45 -3.24 -15.12
CA GLY A 56 -10.34 -4.30 -14.66
C GLY A 56 -11.76 -3.80 -14.40
N ASN A 57 -12.72 -4.71 -14.44
CA ASN A 57 -14.13 -4.43 -14.12
C ASN A 57 -14.50 -4.73 -12.66
N SER A 58 -13.55 -5.25 -11.89
CA SER A 58 -13.68 -5.55 -10.47
C SER A 58 -12.32 -5.56 -9.80
N ILE A 59 -12.32 -5.48 -8.46
CA ILE A 59 -11.10 -5.55 -7.65
C ILE A 59 -10.37 -6.89 -7.85
N ASN A 60 -11.10 -8.01 -7.88
CA ASN A 60 -10.48 -9.32 -8.07
C ASN A 60 -9.83 -9.42 -9.45
N ASN A 61 -10.53 -8.98 -10.50
CA ASN A 61 -10.00 -9.01 -11.86
C ASN A 61 -8.73 -8.16 -12.01
N ILE A 62 -8.67 -6.94 -11.46
CA ILE A 62 -7.46 -6.12 -11.56
C ILE A 62 -6.29 -6.68 -10.74
N VAL A 63 -6.57 -7.37 -9.63
CA VAL A 63 -5.56 -8.09 -8.85
C VAL A 63 -5.00 -9.27 -9.66
N ASP A 64 -5.85 -10.02 -10.36
CA ASP A 64 -5.40 -11.14 -11.19
C ASP A 64 -4.54 -10.66 -12.37
N ILE A 65 -4.94 -9.57 -13.04
CA ILE A 65 -4.13 -8.90 -14.07
C ILE A 65 -2.77 -8.47 -13.51
N ALA A 66 -2.73 -7.87 -12.31
CA ALA A 66 -1.49 -7.45 -11.69
C ALA A 66 -0.56 -8.64 -11.36
N LYS A 67 -1.12 -9.75 -10.87
CA LYS A 67 -0.37 -10.99 -10.61
C LYS A 67 0.23 -11.56 -11.90
N GLU A 68 -0.56 -11.65 -12.97
CA GLU A 68 -0.09 -12.13 -14.28
C GLU A 68 1.04 -11.25 -14.81
N HIS A 69 0.90 -9.92 -14.70
CA HIS A 69 1.94 -8.98 -15.10
C HIS A 69 3.23 -9.17 -14.30
N ILE A 70 3.14 -9.33 -12.98
CA ILE A 70 4.29 -9.62 -12.11
C ILE A 70 4.95 -10.93 -12.56
N ASP A 71 4.18 -11.99 -12.78
CA ASP A 71 4.70 -13.31 -13.17
C ASP A 71 5.51 -13.27 -14.46
N GLN A 72 5.10 -12.44 -15.42
CA GLN A 72 5.74 -12.33 -16.73
C GLN A 72 6.92 -11.36 -16.75
N ASN A 73 6.94 -10.33 -15.89
CA ASN A 73 7.83 -9.17 -16.05
C ASN A 73 8.71 -8.83 -14.83
N SER A 74 8.52 -9.50 -13.69
CA SER A 74 9.29 -9.21 -12.48
C SER A 74 10.76 -9.60 -12.62
N GLU A 75 11.65 -8.69 -12.24
CA GLU A 75 13.11 -8.91 -12.23
C GLU A 75 13.59 -9.63 -10.97
N PHE A 76 12.75 -9.66 -9.93
CA PHE A 76 12.99 -10.42 -8.72
C PHE A 76 11.68 -11.06 -8.25
N VAL A 77 11.82 -12.17 -7.55
CA VAL A 77 10.69 -12.85 -6.89
C VAL A 77 11.13 -13.18 -5.48
N ASN A 78 10.36 -12.72 -4.49
CA ASN A 78 10.48 -13.17 -3.11
C ASN A 78 9.28 -14.04 -2.74
N GLN A 79 9.53 -15.18 -2.09
CA GLN A 79 8.47 -16.07 -1.61
C GLN A 79 7.93 -15.66 -0.23
N GLY A 80 8.62 -14.75 0.48
CA GLY A 80 8.15 -14.16 1.72
C GLY A 80 7.09 -13.09 1.51
N ASP A 81 6.41 -12.73 2.60
CA ASP A 81 5.47 -11.60 2.65
C ASP A 81 6.07 -10.47 3.50
N SER A 82 6.83 -9.58 2.86
CA SER A 82 7.37 -8.36 3.48
C SER A 82 6.28 -7.35 3.85
N PHE A 83 5.04 -7.56 3.40
CA PHE A 83 3.88 -6.72 3.69
C PHE A 83 2.90 -7.40 4.67
N LYS A 84 3.35 -8.43 5.39
CA LYS A 84 2.52 -9.17 6.36
C LYS A 84 2.00 -8.27 7.49
N SER A 85 2.85 -7.36 7.98
CA SER A 85 2.55 -6.42 9.06
C SER A 85 2.02 -5.09 8.49
N ARG A 86 1.01 -5.18 7.61
CA ARG A 86 0.32 -4.02 7.06
C ARG A 86 -1.01 -3.76 7.76
N TYR A 87 -1.31 -2.49 7.98
CA TYR A 87 -2.48 -2.01 8.69
C TYR A 87 -3.14 -0.87 7.92
N VAL A 88 -4.46 -0.77 8.01
CA VAL A 88 -5.23 0.32 7.41
C VAL A 88 -5.90 1.13 8.51
N TYR A 89 -5.51 2.40 8.66
CA TYR A 89 -6.08 3.33 9.65
C TYR A 89 -6.55 4.61 8.99
N GLY A 90 -7.86 4.90 9.06
CA GLY A 90 -8.41 6.11 8.45
C GLY A 90 -8.08 6.24 6.96
N ASN A 91 -8.13 5.13 6.22
CA ASN A 91 -7.71 5.01 4.82
C ASN A 91 -6.21 5.21 4.53
N ASN A 92 -5.35 5.32 5.54
CA ASN A 92 -3.90 5.32 5.37
C ASN A 92 -3.40 3.88 5.43
N LEU A 93 -2.35 3.57 4.65
CA LEU A 93 -1.62 2.32 4.76
C LEU A 93 -0.41 2.53 5.68
N ILE A 94 -0.31 1.70 6.70
CA ILE A 94 0.84 1.60 7.60
C ILE A 94 1.48 0.25 7.37
N ILE A 95 2.79 0.21 7.17
CA ILE A 95 3.54 -1.05 7.04
C ILE A 95 4.62 -1.03 8.10
N VAL A 96 4.57 -1.97 9.04
CA VAL A 96 5.57 -2.09 10.10
C VAL A 96 6.64 -3.08 9.66
N PHE A 97 7.89 -2.69 9.80
CA PHE A 97 9.05 -3.51 9.52
C PHE A 97 9.84 -3.75 10.80
N GLN A 98 10.54 -4.89 10.84
CA GLN A 98 11.44 -5.26 11.91
C GLN A 98 12.84 -5.48 11.33
N GLU A 99 13.83 -4.81 11.91
CA GLU A 99 15.24 -5.04 11.63
C GLU A 99 15.99 -5.20 12.96
N GLY A 100 16.51 -6.41 13.19
CA GLY A 100 17.05 -6.79 14.51
C GLY A 100 16.01 -6.66 15.63
N ASP A 101 16.34 -5.88 16.65
CA ASP A 101 15.49 -5.58 17.82
C ASP A 101 14.68 -4.28 17.65
N LYS A 102 14.71 -3.66 16.47
CA LYS A 102 14.05 -2.38 16.19
C LYS A 102 12.88 -2.55 15.24
N TYR A 103 11.86 -1.75 15.48
CA TYR A 103 10.70 -1.60 14.61
C TYR A 103 10.66 -0.21 14.03
N PHE A 104 10.29 -0.10 12.77
CA PHE A 104 10.03 1.14 12.06
C PHE A 104 8.82 0.95 11.16
N TYR A 105 8.35 2.02 10.53
CA TYR A 105 7.15 1.95 9.73
C TYR A 105 7.23 2.86 8.51
N ASP A 106 6.52 2.45 7.47
CA ASP A 106 6.10 3.34 6.40
C ASP A 106 4.66 3.79 6.64
N HIS A 107 4.34 4.99 6.18
CA HIS A 107 2.99 5.56 6.21
C HIS A 107 2.67 6.18 4.86
N TYR A 108 1.67 5.61 4.18
CA TYR A 108 1.18 6.05 2.88
C TYR A 108 -0.23 6.66 3.01
N PRO A 109 -0.43 7.94 2.62
CA PRO A 109 -1.73 8.58 2.58
C PRO A 109 -2.70 7.91 1.58
N PRO A 110 -4.02 8.16 1.68
CA PRO A 110 -5.02 7.53 0.83
C PRO A 110 -4.87 7.80 -0.67
N GLU A 111 -4.25 8.91 -1.07
CA GLU A 111 -4.21 9.36 -2.47
C GLU A 111 -2.88 9.07 -3.19
N LEU A 112 -1.80 8.84 -2.43
CA LEU A 112 -0.45 8.80 -2.97
C LEU A 112 0.39 7.71 -2.30
N LEU A 113 1.16 6.97 -3.10
CA LEU A 113 2.22 6.08 -2.60
C LEU A 113 3.50 6.85 -2.26
N ASN A 114 3.37 7.93 -1.48
CA ASN A 114 4.50 8.63 -0.91
C ASN A 114 4.60 8.33 0.59
N ASN A 115 5.75 7.84 1.03
CA ASN A 115 5.97 7.56 2.45
C ASN A 115 6.15 8.89 3.19
N ILE A 116 5.29 9.14 4.17
CA ILE A 116 5.31 10.34 5.02
C ILE A 116 5.66 10.01 6.48
N ALA A 117 6.15 8.79 6.74
CA ALA A 117 6.56 8.39 8.08
C ALA A 117 7.66 9.31 8.64
N ALA A 118 7.54 9.64 9.92
CA ALA A 118 8.62 10.30 10.63
C ALA A 118 9.71 9.27 10.93
N PRO A 119 11.00 9.64 10.84
CA PRO A 119 12.09 8.73 11.16
C PRO A 119 12.08 8.42 12.66
N LYS A 120 11.52 7.27 13.03
CA LYS A 120 11.38 6.83 14.42
C LYS A 120 11.54 5.32 14.53
N LEU A 121 12.30 4.90 15.53
CA LEU A 121 12.50 3.50 15.90
C LEU A 121 11.72 3.19 17.18
N PHE A 122 11.18 1.98 17.25
CA PHE A 122 10.40 1.45 18.36
C PHE A 122 10.99 0.12 18.84
N LYS A 123 10.69 -0.26 20.09
CA LYS A 123 11.15 -1.54 20.67
C LYS A 123 10.20 -2.70 20.38
N SER A 124 8.98 -2.41 19.93
CA SER A 124 7.97 -3.41 19.58
C SER A 124 7.02 -2.88 18.52
N GLU A 125 6.39 -3.80 17.78
CA GLU A 125 5.30 -3.48 16.86
C GLU A 125 4.13 -2.81 17.59
N TYR A 126 3.79 -3.26 18.80
CA TYR A 126 2.74 -2.67 19.63
C TYR A 126 3.01 -1.19 19.95
N GLU A 127 4.25 -0.87 20.37
CA GLU A 127 4.65 0.51 20.65
C GLU A 127 4.55 1.39 19.40
N CYS A 128 4.99 0.86 18.25
CA CYS A 128 4.91 1.53 16.96
C CYS A 128 3.46 1.87 16.60
N LEU A 129 2.57 0.88 16.62
CA LEU A 129 1.16 1.05 16.27
C LEU A 129 0.44 2.02 17.20
N ASN A 130 0.68 1.94 18.52
CA ASN A 130 0.08 2.87 19.47
C ASN A 130 0.49 4.32 19.19
N TRP A 131 1.77 4.56 18.90
CA TRP A 131 2.24 5.91 18.58
C TRP A 131 1.60 6.45 17.30
N ILE A 132 1.47 5.61 16.27
CA ILE A 132 0.81 5.98 15.00
C ILE A 132 -0.66 6.29 15.22
N GLN A 133 -1.39 5.43 15.94
CA GLN A 133 -2.81 5.62 16.24
C GLN A 133 -3.06 6.91 17.02
N GLN A 134 -2.22 7.23 18.02
CA GLN A 134 -2.30 8.49 18.76
C GLN A 134 -2.07 9.70 17.85
N GLY A 135 -1.07 9.63 16.96
CA GLY A 135 -0.79 10.67 15.97
C GLY A 135 -1.96 10.94 15.02
N LEU A 136 -2.52 9.86 14.44
CA LEU A 136 -3.67 9.96 13.54
C LEU A 136 -4.91 10.49 14.27
N SER A 137 -5.21 9.97 15.47
CA SER A 137 -6.38 10.39 16.26
C SER A 137 -6.30 11.86 16.66
N GLY A 138 -5.12 12.36 17.03
CA GLY A 138 -4.89 13.77 17.33
C GLY A 138 -5.07 14.68 16.11
N GLN A 139 -4.66 14.24 14.91
CA GLN A 139 -4.91 14.97 13.67
C GLN A 139 -6.40 14.98 13.29
N TYR A 140 -7.09 13.84 13.42
CA TYR A 140 -8.53 13.73 13.18
C TYR A 140 -9.36 14.67 14.06
N MET A 141 -9.00 14.80 15.35
CA MET A 141 -9.68 15.74 16.24
C MET A 141 -9.42 17.21 15.87
N ARG A 142 -8.21 17.55 15.40
CA ARG A 142 -7.90 18.93 14.98
C ARG A 142 -8.63 19.35 13.70
N GLN A 143 -8.76 18.44 12.73
CA GLN A 143 -9.48 18.71 11.47
C GLN A 143 -11.00 18.89 11.66
N ARG A 144 -11.58 18.35 12.73
CA ARG A 144 -13.02 18.51 13.06
C ARG A 144 -13.32 19.79 13.86
N ALA A 145 -12.30 20.43 14.41
CA ALA A 145 -12.43 21.66 15.20
C ALA A 145 -12.19 22.94 14.38
N SER A 146 -11.84 22.79 13.10
CA SER A 146 -11.58 23.87 12.13
C SER A 146 -12.71 24.05 11.14
#